data_AF-A0A3M1JB68-F1
#
_entry.id   AF-A0A3M1JB68-F1
#
_cell.length_a   1.000
_cell.length_b   1.000
_cell.length_c   1.000
_cell.angle_alpha   90.00
_cell.angle_beta   90.00
_cell.angle_gamma   90.00
#
_symmetry.space_group_name_H-M   'P 1'
#
loop_
_entity.id
_entity.type
_entity.pdbx_description
1 polymer ?
#
loop_
_entity_poly.entity_id
_entity_poly.type
_entity_poly.pdbx_seq_one_letter_code
_entity_poly.pdbx_strand_id
1 'polypeptide(L)'
;MYKIFLPLLLLSACCVACSHPETTTESEAEPTTEPAQAAEYALVIHGGAGTIRRSDLTPAQDSSYRAALNAALDIGEKILAEGGAAIDAVEQTIHYLENSPLFNAGKGAVFTHEGRNEMD
;
A
#
# COMPACT_ATOMS: atom_id res chain seq x y z
N MET A 1 -54.23 5.93 -56.32
CA MET A 1 -54.20 7.15 -57.15
C MET A 1 -53.57 8.27 -56.33
N TYR A 2 -52.36 8.67 -56.75
CA TYR A 2 -51.70 9.98 -56.71
C TYR A 2 -51.90 11.04 -55.60
N LYS A 3 -50.72 11.55 -55.20
CA LYS A 3 -50.33 12.95 -54.87
C LYS A 3 -50.49 13.37 -53.40
N ILE A 4 -49.39 13.59 -52.67
CA ILE A 4 -48.42 14.71 -52.75
C ILE A 4 -49.10 16.03 -52.35
N PHE A 5 -48.68 16.63 -51.23
CA PHE A 5 -48.09 17.98 -51.24
C PHE A 5 -47.39 18.31 -49.90
N LEU A 6 -46.07 18.46 -50.01
CA LEU A 6 -45.14 19.14 -49.11
C LEU A 6 -45.03 20.61 -49.54
N PRO A 7 -44.79 21.54 -48.61
CA PRO A 7 -43.61 22.40 -48.73
C PRO A 7 -42.90 22.46 -47.36
N LEU A 8 -41.59 22.34 -47.14
CA LEU A 8 -40.36 22.78 -47.82
C LEU A 8 -40.29 24.27 -48.18
N LEU A 9 -39.58 25.04 -47.35
CA LEU A 9 -38.68 26.13 -47.74
C LEU A 9 -37.71 26.38 -46.56
N LEU A 10 -36.48 25.82 -46.59
CA LEU A 10 -35.20 26.41 -47.08
C LEU A 10 -34.75 27.62 -46.25
N LEU A 11 -33.60 27.66 -45.54
CA LEU A 11 -32.17 27.42 -45.85
C LEU A 11 -31.42 28.78 -45.85
N SER A 12 -30.35 28.91 -45.05
CA SER A 12 -29.08 29.61 -45.34
C SER A 12 -28.33 29.82 -44.00
N ALA A 13 -27.29 29.11 -43.61
CA ALA A 13 -25.94 28.93 -44.18
C ALA A 13 -25.03 30.18 -44.16
N CYS A 14 -23.95 30.04 -43.37
CA CYS A 14 -22.55 30.44 -43.63
C CYS A 14 -21.92 31.75 -43.10
N CYS A 15 -20.67 31.55 -42.67
CA CYS A 15 -19.52 32.46 -42.48
C CYS A 15 -19.41 33.13 -41.09
N VAL A 16 -18.60 32.64 -40.14
CA VAL A 16 -17.11 32.55 -40.06
C VAL A 16 -16.41 33.91 -39.95
N ALA A 17 -15.64 34.04 -38.86
CA ALA A 17 -14.41 34.82 -38.64
C ALA A 17 -14.50 35.96 -37.61
N CYS A 18 -13.97 35.70 -36.40
CA CYS A 18 -13.01 36.57 -35.73
C CYS A 18 -12.13 35.69 -34.84
N SER A 19 -10.85 35.60 -35.18
CA SER A 19 -9.81 34.88 -34.42
C SER A 19 -9.03 35.87 -33.54
N HIS A 20 -8.96 35.55 -32.23
CA HIS A 20 -7.81 35.71 -31.29
C HIS A 20 -7.38 37.12 -30.82
N PRO A 21 -6.63 37.31 -29.69
CA PRO A 21 -6.13 36.35 -28.69
C PRO A 21 -6.15 36.80 -27.19
N GLU A 22 -5.77 35.86 -26.30
CA GLU A 22 -5.20 35.93 -24.93
C GLU A 22 -5.92 36.61 -23.75
N THR A 23 -6.20 35.86 -22.68
CA THR A 23 -5.33 35.80 -21.46
C THR A 23 -6.02 34.94 -20.39
N THR A 24 -5.42 33.77 -20.16
CA THR A 24 -5.19 33.10 -18.87
C THR A 24 -6.25 33.20 -17.77
N THR A 25 -6.95 32.09 -17.55
CA THR A 25 -7.10 31.57 -16.19
C THR A 25 -7.10 30.05 -16.29
N GLU A 26 -5.92 29.46 -16.16
CA GLU A 26 -5.76 28.05 -15.88
C GLU A 26 -6.48 27.79 -14.55
N SER A 27 -7.61 27.10 -14.63
CA SER A 27 -8.24 26.50 -13.47
C SER A 27 -7.38 25.31 -13.08
N GLU A 28 -6.46 25.55 -12.14
CA GLU A 28 -5.77 24.50 -11.42
C GLU A 28 -6.82 23.55 -10.84
N ALA A 29 -6.91 22.36 -11.44
CA ALA A 29 -7.64 21.25 -10.85
C ALA A 29 -6.84 20.82 -9.62
N GLU A 30 -7.27 21.29 -8.46
CA GLU A 30 -6.89 20.75 -7.16
C GLU A 30 -6.96 19.21 -7.23
N PRO A 31 -5.88 18.49 -6.90
CA PRO A 31 -5.95 17.05 -6.79
C PRO A 31 -6.84 16.75 -5.58
N THR A 32 -8.11 16.44 -5.86
CA THR A 32 -9.01 15.86 -4.87
C THR A 32 -8.42 14.53 -4.45
N THR A 33 -7.59 14.57 -3.42
CA THR A 33 -7.13 13.39 -2.70
C THR A 33 -8.37 12.88 -1.99
N GLU A 34 -9.10 11.97 -2.65
CA GLU A 34 -10.13 11.22 -1.96
C GLU A 34 -9.48 10.53 -0.75
N PRO A 35 -10.10 10.61 0.44
CA PRO A 35 -9.55 9.97 1.62
C PRO A 35 -9.37 8.49 1.31
N ALA A 36 -8.14 8.00 1.44
CA ALA A 36 -7.85 6.58 1.25
C ALA A 36 -8.81 5.78 2.13
N GLN A 37 -9.66 4.96 1.50
CA GLN A 37 -10.62 4.13 2.20
C GLN A 37 -9.86 3.23 3.18
N ALA A 38 -10.26 3.25 4.44
CA ALA A 38 -9.61 2.46 5.48
C ALA A 38 -9.61 0.97 5.08
N ALA A 39 -8.46 0.31 5.24
CA ALA A 39 -8.36 -1.11 4.96
C ALA A 39 -9.34 -1.90 5.84
N GLU A 40 -9.99 -2.91 5.26
CA GLU A 40 -10.91 -3.82 5.96
C GLU A 40 -10.18 -4.76 6.94
N TYR A 41 -8.85 -4.65 7.06
CA TYR A 41 -8.01 -5.49 7.89
C TYR A 41 -7.02 -4.68 8.73
N ALA A 42 -6.55 -5.30 9.81
CA ALA A 42 -5.40 -4.84 10.57
C ALA A 42 -4.42 -6.01 10.74
N LEU A 43 -3.15 -5.76 10.46
CA LEU A 43 -2.05 -6.69 10.72
C LEU A 43 -1.12 -6.08 11.76
N VAL A 44 -0.85 -6.82 12.82
CA VAL A 44 0.05 -6.40 13.91
C VAL A 44 1.06 -7.51 14.15
N ILE A 45 2.33 -7.14 14.27
CA ILE A 45 3.45 -8.06 14.50
C ILE A 45 4.23 -7.65 15.74
N HIS A 46 4.97 -8.58 16.35
CA HIS A 46 5.96 -8.27 17.37
C HIS A 46 7.22 -9.13 17.19
N GLY A 47 8.38 -8.57 17.56
CA GLY A 47 9.65 -9.31 17.62
C GLY A 47 9.97 -9.89 19.00
N GLY A 48 9.04 -9.78 19.95
CA GLY A 48 9.20 -10.14 21.36
C GLY A 48 9.13 -8.91 22.27
N ALA A 49 8.97 -9.16 23.58
CA ALA A 49 8.92 -8.12 24.62
C ALA A 49 9.87 -8.48 25.77
N GLY A 50 10.27 -7.49 26.57
CA GLY A 50 11.16 -7.69 27.71
C GLY A 50 11.90 -6.41 28.08
N THR A 51 13.05 -6.54 28.76
CA THR A 51 13.88 -5.41 29.17
C THR A 51 14.76 -4.93 28.01
N ILE A 52 14.13 -4.34 26.98
CA ILE A 52 14.82 -3.73 25.84
C ILE A 52 14.91 -2.22 26.10
N ARG A 53 16.05 -1.75 26.58
CA ARG A 53 16.24 -0.31 26.85
C ARG A 53 16.83 0.36 25.62
N ARG A 54 16.31 1.55 25.28
CA ARG A 54 16.82 2.38 24.19
C ARG A 54 18.32 2.68 24.32
N SER A 55 18.80 2.84 25.55
CA SER A 55 20.22 3.06 25.88
C SER A 55 21.14 1.92 25.48
N ASP A 56 20.60 0.70 25.37
CA ASP A 56 21.38 -0.52 25.10
C ASP A 56 21.47 -0.80 23.59
N LEU A 57 20.79 -0.01 22.75
CA LEU A 57 20.82 -0.14 21.29
C LEU A 57 21.67 0.96 20.67
N THR A 58 22.61 0.56 19.82
CA THR A 58 23.22 1.50 18.87
C THR A 58 22.19 1.96 17.84
N PRO A 59 22.35 3.13 17.21
CA PRO A 59 21.48 3.58 16.12
C PRO A 59 21.37 2.57 14.97
N ALA A 60 22.47 1.87 14.67
CA ALA A 60 22.50 0.84 13.64
C ALA A 60 21.65 -0.39 14.01
N GLN A 61 21.76 -0.88 15.25
CA GLN A 61 20.94 -1.99 15.73
C GLN A 61 19.46 -1.62 15.71
N ASP A 62 19.09 -0.45 16.23
CA ASP A 62 17.69 0.00 16.18
C ASP A 62 17.15 0.06 14.75
N SER A 63 17.92 0.64 13.84
CA SER A 63 17.57 0.70 12.42
C SER A 63 17.38 -0.70 11.83
N SER A 64 18.27 -1.66 12.15
CA SER A 64 18.13 -3.04 11.67
C SER A 64 16.87 -3.75 12.19
N TYR A 65 16.51 -3.54 13.46
CA TYR A 65 15.28 -4.11 14.02
C TYR A 65 14.04 -3.52 13.34
N ARG A 66 14.00 -2.20 13.15
CA ARG A 66 12.89 -1.52 12.48
C ARG A 66 12.76 -1.94 11.02
N ALA A 67 13.88 -2.03 10.31
CA ALA A 67 13.89 -2.47 8.91
C ALA A 67 13.37 -3.91 8.79
N ALA A 68 13.80 -4.82 9.66
CA ALA A 68 13.33 -6.20 9.64
C ALA A 68 11.85 -6.33 10.01
N LEU A 69 11.35 -5.56 10.99
CA LEU A 69 9.93 -5.54 11.34
C LEU A 69 9.09 -4.97 10.19
N ASN A 70 9.50 -3.86 9.59
CA ASN A 70 8.80 -3.29 8.44
C ASN A 70 8.76 -4.27 7.27
N ALA A 71 9.88 -4.91 6.94
CA ALA A 71 9.92 -5.91 5.87
C ALA A 71 8.98 -7.11 6.13
N ALA A 72 8.89 -7.57 7.38
CA ALA A 72 7.95 -8.64 7.76
C ALA A 72 6.48 -8.19 7.65
N LEU A 73 6.20 -6.93 8.01
CA LEU A 73 4.88 -6.33 7.92
C LEU A 73 4.47 -6.15 6.46
N ASP A 74 5.36 -5.62 5.62
CA ASP A 74 5.13 -5.40 4.18
C ASP A 74 4.78 -6.71 3.45
N ILE A 75 5.41 -7.83 3.83
CA ILE A 75 5.09 -9.15 3.28
C ILE A 75 3.63 -9.53 3.54
N GLY A 76 3.20 -9.45 4.80
CA GLY A 76 1.83 -9.82 5.19
C GLY A 76 0.79 -8.82 4.67
N GLU A 77 1.11 -7.52 4.72
CA GLU A 77 0.26 -6.45 4.17
C GLU A 77 0.02 -6.67 2.69
N LYS A 78 1.06 -6.98 1.90
CA LYS A 78 0.93 -7.24 0.47
C LYS A 78 -0.07 -8.36 0.19
N ILE A 79 0.02 -9.48 0.92
CA ILE A 79 -0.90 -10.62 0.75
C ILE A 79 -2.35 -10.20 1.03
N LEU A 80 -2.58 -9.45 2.11
CA LEU A 80 -3.91 -8.97 2.48
C LEU A 80 -4.46 -7.94 1.48
N ALA A 81 -3.63 -7.01 1.02
CA ALA A 81 -3.98 -5.99 0.03
C ALA A 81 -4.39 -6.61 -1.32
N GLU A 82 -3.79 -7.75 -1.67
CA GLU A 82 -4.12 -8.52 -2.87
C GLU A 82 -5.36 -9.44 -2.67
N GLY A 83 -6.00 -9.38 -1.50
CA GLY A 83 -7.19 -10.19 -1.17
C GLY A 83 -6.86 -11.64 -0.78
N GLY A 84 -5.61 -11.93 -0.43
CA GLY A 84 -5.16 -13.22 0.05
C GLY A 84 -5.73 -13.59 1.43
N ALA A 85 -5.58 -14.86 1.81
CA ALA A 85 -6.10 -15.32 3.09
C ALA A 85 -5.26 -14.80 4.26
N ALA A 86 -5.92 -14.49 5.38
CA ALA A 86 -5.23 -14.03 6.58
C ALA A 86 -4.21 -15.04 7.12
N ILE A 87 -4.47 -16.34 6.95
CA ILE A 87 -3.54 -17.39 7.37
C ILE A 87 -2.24 -17.36 6.57
N ASP A 88 -2.32 -17.13 5.26
CA ASP A 88 -1.14 -17.04 4.38
C ASP A 88 -0.31 -15.80 4.74
N ALA A 89 -0.98 -14.66 5.00
CA ALA A 89 -0.31 -13.43 5.42
C ALA A 89 0.48 -13.62 6.72
N VAL A 90 -0.13 -14.24 7.73
CA VAL A 90 0.52 -14.50 9.02
C VAL A 90 1.66 -15.51 8.87
N GLU A 91 1.45 -16.60 8.14
CA GLU A 91 2.48 -17.63 7.91
C GLU A 91 3.72 -17.04 7.22
N GLN A 92 3.54 -16.29 6.14
CA GLN A 92 4.67 -15.70 5.40
C GLN A 92 5.40 -14.63 6.22
N THR A 93 4.67 -13.82 6.99
CA THR A 93 5.27 -12.86 7.93
C THR A 93 6.11 -13.57 9.01
N ILE A 94 5.60 -14.66 9.60
CA ILE A 94 6.33 -15.43 10.63
C ILE A 94 7.57 -16.08 10.03
N HIS A 95 7.47 -16.70 8.84
CA HIS A 95 8.62 -17.29 8.16
C HIS A 95 9.76 -16.29 7.92
N TYR A 96 9.44 -15.04 7.60
CA TYR A 96 10.45 -13.99 7.49
C TYR A 96 11.13 -13.72 8.83
N LEU A 97 10.34 -13.58 9.91
CA LEU A 97 10.86 -13.33 11.26
C LEU A 97 11.74 -14.48 11.76
N GLU A 98 11.32 -15.74 11.58
CA GLU A 98 12.10 -16.93 11.95
C GLU A 98 13.41 -17.07 11.16
N ASN A 99 13.46 -16.57 9.94
CA ASN A 99 14.68 -16.59 9.13
C ASN A 99 15.62 -15.43 9.44
N SER A 100 15.18 -14.44 10.22
CA SER A 100 16.01 -13.32 10.66
C SER A 100 16.76 -13.68 11.94
N PRO A 101 18.09 -13.52 12.00
CA PRO A 101 18.87 -13.78 13.22
C PRO A 101 18.62 -12.72 14.32
N LEU A 102 17.85 -11.67 14.03
CA LEU A 102 17.56 -10.59 14.99
C LEU A 102 16.49 -10.98 16.01
N PHE A 103 15.63 -11.94 15.69
CA PHE A 103 14.50 -12.30 16.55
C PHE A 103 14.71 -13.67 17.17
N ASN A 104 14.25 -13.84 18.41
CA ASN A 104 14.33 -15.11 19.12
C ASN A 104 13.28 -16.11 18.59
N ALA A 105 13.48 -16.57 17.36
CA ALA A 105 12.70 -17.60 16.68
C ALA A 105 13.57 -18.19 15.55
N GLY A 106 13.35 -19.44 15.18
CA GLY A 106 14.06 -20.09 14.08
C GLY A 106 15.59 -19.93 14.15
N LYS A 107 16.17 -19.21 13.17
CA LYS A 107 17.61 -18.98 13.06
C LYS A 107 18.21 -18.10 14.17
N GLY A 108 17.39 -17.28 14.82
CA GLY A 108 17.81 -16.44 15.95
C GLY A 108 17.45 -17.03 17.31
N ALA A 109 16.99 -18.29 17.37
CA ALA A 109 16.60 -18.93 18.62
C ALA A 109 17.71 -18.88 19.68
N VAL A 110 17.31 -18.57 20.91
CA VAL A 110 18.19 -18.61 22.08
C VAL A 110 18.51 -20.05 22.47
N PHE A 111 19.55 -20.20 23.28
CA PHE A 111 19.98 -21.49 23.79
C PHE A 111 19.29 -21.84 25.10
N THR A 112 18.97 -23.12 25.25
CA THR A 112 18.71 -23.77 26.53
C THR A 112 19.94 -23.73 27.44
N HIS A 113 19.76 -24.10 28.71
CA HIS A 113 20.87 -24.25 29.65
C HIS A 113 21.96 -25.23 29.14
N GLU A 114 21.56 -26.24 28.37
CA GLU A 114 22.46 -27.25 27.81
C GLU A 114 23.14 -26.79 26.50
N GLY A 115 22.93 -25.54 26.07
CA GLY A 115 23.59 -24.99 24.89
C GLY A 115 23.00 -25.46 23.55
N ARG A 116 21.77 -26.00 23.55
CA ARG A 116 21.01 -26.35 22.31
C ARG A 116 19.81 -25.43 22.11
N ASN A 117 19.28 -25.36 20.90
CA ASN A 117 18.01 -24.69 20.60
C ASN A 117 16.85 -25.68 20.70
N GLU A 118 15.74 -25.23 21.26
CA GLU A 118 14.44 -25.91 21.26
C GLU A 118 13.38 -24.89 20.82
N MET A 119 12.42 -25.29 20.00
CA MET A 119 11.44 -24.40 19.36
C MET A 119 10.06 -25.04 19.43
N ASP A 120 9.03 -24.20 19.52
CA ASP A 120 7.61 -24.55 19.56
C ASP A 120 6.91 -24.21 18.23
#